data_AF-A0A9P7GB64-F1
#
_entry.id   AF-A0A9P7GB64-F1
#
_cell.length_a   1.000
_cell.length_b   1.000
_cell.length_c   1.000
_cell.angle_alpha   90.00
_cell.angle_beta   90.00
_cell.angle_gamma   90.00
#
_symmetry.space_group_name_H-M   'P 1'
#
loop_
_entity.id
_entity.type
_entity.pdbx_description
1 polymer ?
#
loop_
_entity_poly.entity_id
_entity_poly.type
_entity_poly.pdbx_seq_one_letter_code
_entity_poly.pdbx_strand_id
1 'polypeptide(L)'
;MHPIHKVQDWDAAPGAILWPKLVSFLREVKETGKIPPDHRSHDHLNEQKEVKVDDEVRDRWIDVFEGLRKEREQNAQEKIVWGLVDGFLLYWNQDVIDQLDVRVFLRVPEEILRKRRHERHGYHTAVQSDPEGSLWRDPPGYWEQIVYPAYVDAHRDVFIDGDIETGAPGEKAKGLILLESLTMDMGEAVSRVCGVLEDVARQLEN
;
A
#
# COMPACT_ATOMS: atom_id res chain seq x y z
N MET A 1 -1.73 19.87 10.56
CA MET A 1 -2.91 20.52 11.17
C MET A 1 -3.96 20.81 10.12
N HIS A 2 -5.17 20.29 10.30
CA HIS A 2 -6.31 20.50 9.40
C HIS A 2 -6.77 21.98 9.43
N PRO A 3 -7.00 22.63 8.27
CA PRO A 3 -7.21 24.08 8.19
C PRO A 3 -8.50 24.56 8.88
N ILE A 4 -9.55 23.73 8.93
CA ILE A 4 -10.86 24.09 9.50
C ILE A 4 -10.98 23.60 10.95
N HIS A 5 -10.83 22.28 11.14
CA HIS A 5 -11.04 21.59 12.43
C HIS A 5 -9.92 21.77 13.46
N LYS A 6 -8.77 22.36 13.06
CA LYS A 6 -7.66 22.69 13.96
C LYS A 6 -7.16 21.51 14.81
N VAL A 7 -7.15 20.32 14.23
CA VAL A 7 -6.54 19.09 14.79
C VAL A 7 -5.43 18.60 13.87
N GLN A 8 -4.56 17.69 14.32
CA GLN A 8 -3.53 17.12 13.46
C GLN A 8 -4.19 16.36 12.29
N ASP A 9 -3.62 16.50 11.10
CA ASP A 9 -4.14 15.86 9.88
C ASP A 9 -3.07 14.89 9.39
N TRP A 10 -3.38 13.60 9.48
CA TRP A 10 -2.48 12.51 9.11
C TRP A 10 -2.88 11.85 7.80
N ASP A 11 -4.01 12.25 7.20
CA ASP A 11 -4.65 11.53 6.11
C ASP A 11 -4.68 12.35 4.81
N ALA A 12 -4.63 13.68 4.88
CA ALA A 12 -4.59 14.53 3.69
C ALA A 12 -3.24 14.44 2.95
N ALA A 13 -3.31 13.99 1.69
CA ALA A 13 -2.14 13.69 0.88
C ALA A 13 -1.07 14.79 0.83
N PRO A 14 -1.37 16.09 0.65
CA PRO A 14 -0.34 17.13 0.57
C PRO A 14 0.56 17.26 1.82
N GLY A 15 0.07 16.86 3.01
CA GLY A 15 0.77 17.04 4.28
C GLY A 15 1.09 15.76 5.05
N ALA A 16 0.42 14.64 4.73
CA ALA A 16 0.59 13.38 5.43
C ALA A 16 1.94 12.70 5.14
N ILE A 17 2.47 12.88 3.92
CA ILE A 17 3.68 12.21 3.44
C ILE A 17 4.70 13.26 2.98
N LEU A 18 5.98 13.04 3.34
CA LEU A 18 7.10 13.78 2.77
C LEU A 18 7.41 13.24 1.36
N TRP A 19 6.59 13.60 0.37
CA TRP A 19 6.65 13.03 -0.99
C TRP A 19 8.03 13.02 -1.64
N PRO A 20 8.81 14.12 -1.64
CA PRO A 20 10.13 14.09 -2.26
C PRO A 20 11.07 13.07 -1.61
N LYS A 21 10.95 12.87 -0.29
CA LYS A 21 11.72 11.88 0.45
C LYS A 21 11.30 10.46 0.09
N LEU A 22 9.99 10.19 0.01
CA LEU A 22 9.48 8.87 -0.40
C LEU A 22 9.92 8.54 -1.84
N VAL A 23 9.79 9.48 -2.77
CA VAL A 23 10.19 9.29 -4.17
C VAL A 23 11.70 9.01 -4.28
N SER A 24 12.53 9.79 -3.59
CA SER A 24 13.99 9.56 -3.56
C SER A 24 14.33 8.18 -3.01
N PHE A 25 13.66 7.77 -1.93
CA PHE A 25 13.84 6.45 -1.32
C PHE A 25 13.45 5.32 -2.28
N LEU A 26 12.30 5.42 -2.94
CA LEU A 26 11.84 4.40 -3.88
C LEU A 26 12.78 4.28 -5.09
N ARG A 27 13.28 5.40 -5.61
CA ARG A 27 14.27 5.40 -6.70
C ARG A 27 15.56 4.69 -6.29
N GLU A 28 16.11 5.01 -5.11
CA GLU A 28 17.33 4.37 -4.59
C GLU A 28 17.13 2.86 -4.37
N VAL A 29 15.99 2.45 -3.80
CA VAL A 29 15.68 1.03 -3.59
C VAL A 29 15.53 0.31 -4.93
N LYS A 30 14.87 0.93 -5.93
CA LYS A 30 14.67 0.34 -7.25
C LYS A 30 15.99 0.21 -8.01
N GLU A 31 16.89 1.19 -7.89
CA GLU A 31 18.21 1.16 -8.52
C GLU A 31 19.17 0.16 -7.85
N THR A 32 19.15 0.06 -6.52
CA THR A 32 20.18 -0.70 -5.77
C THR A 32 19.72 -2.06 -5.27
N GLY A 33 18.40 -2.30 -5.24
CA GLY A 33 17.78 -3.47 -4.60
C GLY A 33 17.99 -3.51 -3.08
N LYS A 34 18.29 -2.38 -2.42
CA LYS A 34 18.63 -2.31 -0.99
C LYS A 34 17.89 -1.18 -0.31
N ILE A 35 17.40 -1.44 0.90
CA ILE A 35 16.87 -0.39 1.78
C ILE A 35 18.06 0.33 2.46
N PRO A 36 18.10 1.67 2.43
CA PRO A 36 19.08 2.48 3.16
C PRO A 36 19.25 2.06 4.63
N PRO A 37 20.49 1.93 5.14
CA PRO A 37 20.77 1.37 6.47
C PRO A 37 20.32 2.27 7.63
N ASP A 38 20.04 3.55 7.36
CA ASP A 38 19.51 4.53 8.30
C ASP A 38 17.97 4.53 8.36
N HIS A 39 17.29 3.76 7.50
CA HIS A 39 15.85 3.61 7.57
C HIS A 39 15.43 2.93 8.89
N ARG A 40 14.41 3.48 9.55
CA ARG A 40 13.82 2.97 10.78
C ARG A 40 12.31 2.95 10.63
N SER A 41 11.70 1.82 10.94
CA SER A 41 10.24 1.66 10.97
C SER A 41 9.77 1.40 12.40
N HIS A 42 8.65 2.01 12.76
CA HIS A 42 7.94 1.79 14.02
C HIS A 42 6.70 0.91 13.83
N ASP A 43 6.53 0.30 12.65
CA ASP A 43 5.31 -0.44 12.33
C ASP A 43 5.07 -1.65 13.27
N HIS A 44 6.15 -2.24 13.77
CA HIS A 44 6.11 -3.29 14.79
C HIS A 44 5.45 -2.88 16.12
N LEU A 45 5.22 -1.57 16.35
CA LEU A 45 4.50 -1.07 17.53
C LEU A 45 2.98 -1.08 17.33
N ASN A 46 2.48 -1.23 16.10
CA ASN A 46 1.05 -1.27 15.83
C ASN A 46 0.48 -2.68 15.97
N GLU A 47 -0.83 -2.77 16.22
CA GLU A 47 -1.54 -4.05 16.32
C GLU A 47 -1.49 -4.79 14.98
N GLN A 48 -0.89 -5.99 14.99
CA GLN A 48 -0.86 -6.88 13.83
C GLN A 48 -1.92 -7.96 13.98
N LYS A 49 -2.87 -8.01 13.05
CA LYS A 49 -3.84 -9.09 12.95
C LYS A 49 -3.37 -10.08 11.90
N GLU A 50 -3.15 -11.31 12.32
CA GLU A 50 -2.78 -12.38 11.39
C GLU A 50 -3.97 -12.70 10.48
N VAL A 51 -3.76 -12.56 9.17
CA VAL A 51 -4.71 -13.02 8.15
C VAL A 51 -4.12 -14.26 7.50
N LYS A 52 -4.74 -15.40 7.76
CA LYS A 52 -4.25 -16.68 7.27
C LYS A 52 -4.56 -16.85 5.78
N VAL A 53 -3.59 -17.38 5.07
CA VAL A 53 -3.72 -17.88 3.69
C VAL A 53 -3.70 -19.40 3.79
N ASP A 54 -4.48 -20.07 2.96
CA ASP A 54 -4.47 -21.52 2.87
C ASP A 54 -3.06 -22.06 2.55
N ASP A 55 -2.65 -23.13 3.22
CA ASP A 55 -1.31 -23.71 3.10
C ASP A 55 -1.02 -24.17 1.67
N GLU A 56 -2.01 -24.72 0.96
CA GLU A 56 -1.84 -25.17 -0.43
C GLU A 56 -1.59 -23.99 -1.38
N VAL A 57 -2.30 -22.87 -1.16
CA VAL A 57 -2.09 -21.64 -1.94
C VAL A 57 -0.70 -21.05 -1.65
N ARG A 58 -0.31 -20.99 -0.38
CA ARG A 58 1.02 -20.50 0.02
C ARG A 58 2.12 -21.35 -0.63
N ASP A 59 2.06 -22.67 -0.44
CA ASP A 59 3.13 -23.59 -0.85
C ASP A 59 3.27 -23.60 -2.38
N ARG A 60 2.15 -23.54 -3.12
CA ARG A 60 2.15 -23.37 -4.57
C ARG A 60 2.94 -22.13 -5.01
N TRP A 61 2.68 -20.97 -4.42
CA TRP A 61 3.34 -19.73 -4.85
C TRP A 61 4.79 -19.65 -4.40
N ILE A 62 5.15 -20.28 -3.27
CA ILE A 62 6.56 -20.49 -2.89
C ILE A 62 7.28 -21.27 -3.99
N ASP A 63 6.73 -22.41 -4.42
CA ASP A 63 7.34 -23.24 -5.46
C ASP A 63 7.53 -22.47 -6.78
N VAL A 64 6.53 -21.67 -7.18
CA VAL A 64 6.61 -20.82 -8.39
C VAL A 64 7.74 -19.80 -8.28
N PHE A 65 7.80 -19.02 -7.18
CA PHE A 65 8.83 -18.00 -7.02
C PHE A 65 10.23 -18.58 -6.83
N GLU A 66 10.36 -19.75 -6.20
CA GLU A 66 11.63 -20.47 -6.15
C GLU A 66 12.08 -20.96 -7.54
N GLY A 67 11.13 -21.46 -8.34
CA GLY A 67 11.39 -21.85 -9.73
C GLY A 67 11.87 -20.67 -10.56
N LEU A 68 11.17 -19.53 -10.52
CA LEU A 68 11.53 -18.29 -11.21
C LEU A 68 12.93 -17.81 -10.81
N ARG A 69 13.23 -17.83 -9.50
CA ARG A 69 14.54 -17.44 -8.99
C ARG A 69 15.65 -18.32 -9.56
N LYS A 70 15.47 -19.66 -9.52
CA LYS A 70 16.46 -20.61 -10.06
C LYS A 70 16.66 -20.40 -11.56
N GLU A 71 15.57 -20.24 -12.31
CA GLU A 71 15.60 -20.01 -13.75
C GLU A 71 16.40 -18.74 -14.11
N ARG A 72 16.14 -17.62 -13.42
CA ARG A 72 16.79 -16.33 -13.69
C ARG A 72 18.25 -16.29 -13.26
N GLU A 73 18.55 -16.82 -12.06
CA GLU A 73 19.93 -16.88 -11.57
C GLU A 73 20.81 -17.79 -12.45
N GLN A 74 20.26 -18.89 -12.99
CA GLN A 74 21.02 -19.85 -13.81
C GLN A 74 21.12 -19.45 -15.29
N ASN A 75 20.03 -18.99 -15.89
CA ASN A 75 19.97 -18.75 -17.34
C ASN A 75 20.37 -17.33 -17.73
N ALA A 76 19.94 -16.34 -16.94
CA ALA A 76 20.17 -14.92 -17.23
C ALA A 76 21.33 -14.31 -16.42
N GLN A 77 21.84 -15.04 -15.40
CA GLN A 77 22.78 -14.50 -14.40
C GLN A 77 22.24 -13.25 -13.69
N GLU A 78 20.92 -13.15 -13.59
CA GLU A 78 20.21 -12.04 -12.97
C GLU A 78 19.66 -12.45 -11.61
N LYS A 79 19.64 -11.48 -10.68
CA LYS A 79 19.00 -11.65 -9.38
C LYS A 79 17.74 -10.80 -9.32
N ILE A 80 16.60 -11.42 -9.07
CA ILE A 80 15.36 -10.72 -8.78
C ILE A 80 15.35 -10.27 -7.31
N VAL A 81 15.02 -9.00 -7.09
CA VAL A 81 14.73 -8.45 -5.76
C VAL A 81 13.28 -8.00 -5.75
N TRP A 82 12.48 -8.58 -4.85
CA TRP A 82 11.08 -8.20 -4.66
C TRP A 82 10.97 -7.10 -3.61
N GLY A 83 10.40 -5.96 -3.99
CA GLY A 83 10.06 -4.87 -3.08
C GLY A 83 8.54 -4.76 -2.95
N LEU A 84 8.02 -4.82 -1.72
CA LEU A 84 6.61 -4.53 -1.44
C LEU A 84 6.51 -3.15 -0.78
N VAL A 85 5.65 -2.30 -1.34
CA VAL A 85 5.35 -0.97 -0.81
C VAL A 85 3.87 -0.93 -0.49
N ASP A 86 3.54 -0.81 0.79
CA ASP A 86 2.16 -0.69 1.27
C ASP A 86 1.95 0.72 1.84
N GLY A 87 0.81 1.32 1.51
CA GLY A 87 0.48 2.69 1.90
C GLY A 87 -0.84 3.16 1.31
N PHE A 88 -1.60 3.90 2.12
CA PHE A 88 -2.96 4.34 1.82
C PHE A 88 -3.05 5.54 0.87
N LEU A 89 -1.93 6.14 0.45
CA LEU A 89 -1.89 7.34 -0.43
C LEU A 89 -0.98 7.16 -1.66
N LEU A 90 -0.49 5.95 -1.93
CA LEU A 90 0.55 5.72 -2.96
C LEU A 90 0.12 6.20 -4.35
N TYR A 91 -1.17 6.11 -4.69
CA TYR A 91 -1.71 6.49 -6.00
C TYR A 91 -2.12 7.97 -6.10
N TRP A 92 -1.82 8.79 -5.09
CA TRP A 92 -2.04 10.24 -5.20
C TRP A 92 -0.93 10.93 -5.99
N ASN A 93 0.33 10.55 -5.75
CA ASN A 93 1.53 11.17 -6.32
C ASN A 93 2.05 10.39 -7.55
N GLN A 94 2.13 11.04 -8.71
CA GLN A 94 2.55 10.38 -9.95
C GLN A 94 3.99 9.82 -9.90
N ASP A 95 4.94 10.54 -9.30
CA ASP A 95 6.32 10.08 -9.21
C ASP A 95 6.45 8.77 -8.42
N VAL A 96 5.58 8.56 -7.41
CA VAL A 96 5.48 7.30 -6.67
C VAL A 96 4.92 6.20 -7.58
N ILE A 97 3.82 6.47 -8.28
CA ILE A 97 3.18 5.50 -9.21
C ILE A 97 4.17 5.03 -10.27
N ASP A 98 5.02 5.92 -10.78
CA ASP A 98 6.02 5.62 -11.80
C ASP A 98 7.15 4.70 -11.30
N GLN A 99 7.35 4.60 -9.97
CA GLN A 99 8.30 3.64 -9.40
C GLN A 99 7.72 2.22 -9.24
N LEU A 100 6.40 2.05 -9.33
CA LEU A 100 5.74 0.75 -9.09
C LEU A 100 5.60 -0.07 -10.38
N ASP A 101 6.09 -1.31 -10.36
CA ASP A 101 5.96 -2.22 -11.50
C ASP A 101 4.58 -2.90 -11.53
N VAL A 102 4.07 -3.28 -10.36
CA VAL A 102 2.73 -3.83 -10.15
C VAL A 102 2.00 -2.97 -9.13
N ARG A 103 0.71 -2.73 -9.39
CA ARG A 103 -0.14 -1.85 -8.57
C ARG A 103 -1.33 -2.65 -8.07
N VAL A 104 -1.56 -2.66 -6.76
CA VAL A 104 -2.69 -3.33 -6.11
C VAL A 104 -3.47 -2.32 -5.28
N PHE A 105 -4.80 -2.38 -5.34
CA PHE A 105 -5.69 -1.55 -4.52
C PHE A 105 -6.72 -2.41 -3.80
N LEU A 106 -6.83 -2.23 -2.50
CA LEU A 106 -7.84 -2.89 -1.67
C LEU A 106 -9.05 -1.97 -1.52
N ARG A 107 -10.16 -2.30 -2.17
CA ARG A 107 -11.42 -1.55 -2.03
C ARG A 107 -12.31 -2.21 -0.98
N VAL A 108 -12.85 -1.37 -0.11
CA VAL A 108 -13.79 -1.73 0.94
C VAL A 108 -14.81 -0.58 1.05
N PRO A 109 -16.11 -0.87 1.16
CA PRO A 109 -17.14 0.17 1.30
C PRO A 109 -16.91 1.08 2.51
N GLU A 110 -17.26 2.36 2.40
CA GLU A 110 -17.11 3.37 3.46
C GLU A 110 -17.56 2.86 4.83
N GLU A 111 -18.75 2.26 4.90
CA GLU A 111 -19.36 1.84 6.17
C GLU A 111 -18.49 0.83 6.93
N ILE A 112 -17.79 -0.04 6.21
CA ILE A 112 -16.90 -1.05 6.76
C ILE A 112 -15.56 -0.41 7.14
N LEU A 113 -15.04 0.50 6.32
CA LEU A 113 -13.84 1.26 6.64
C LEU A 113 -14.03 2.08 7.93
N ARG A 114 -15.17 2.77 8.07
CA ARG A 114 -15.54 3.54 9.26
C ARG A 114 -15.59 2.66 10.50
N LYS A 115 -16.27 1.51 10.42
CA LYS A 115 -16.33 0.54 11.51
C LYS A 115 -14.92 0.09 11.93
N ARG A 116 -14.09 -0.33 10.97
CA ARG A 116 -12.72 -0.79 11.23
C ARG A 116 -11.83 0.31 11.80
N ARG A 117 -11.99 1.57 11.37
CA ARG A 117 -11.26 2.72 11.93
C ARG A 117 -11.63 2.94 13.39
N HIS A 118 -12.93 2.97 13.72
CA HIS A 118 -13.40 3.18 15.10
C HIS A 118 -13.00 2.05 16.06
N GLU A 119 -12.85 0.82 15.55
CA GLU A 119 -12.38 -0.33 16.34
C GLU A 119 -10.86 -0.28 16.62
N ARG A 120 -10.07 0.51 15.90
CA ARG A 120 -8.65 0.68 16.19
C ARG A 120 -8.46 1.52 17.44
N HIS A 121 -7.75 0.99 18.43
CA HIS A 121 -7.58 1.58 19.76
C HIS A 121 -6.60 2.79 19.83
N GLY A 122 -6.04 3.17 18.68
CA GLY A 122 -5.11 4.28 18.51
C GLY A 122 -3.99 3.92 17.53
N TYR A 123 -3.12 4.88 17.25
CA TYR A 123 -1.98 4.74 16.35
C TYR A 123 -0.70 5.15 17.07
N HIS A 124 0.32 4.31 17.01
CA HIS A 124 1.64 4.73 17.45
C HIS A 124 2.23 5.67 16.39
N THR A 125 2.27 6.96 16.72
CA THR A 125 2.87 7.96 15.84
C THR A 125 4.38 7.97 16.02
N ALA A 126 5.13 8.23 14.95
CA ALA A 126 6.57 8.43 15.09
C ALA A 126 6.84 9.67 15.96
N VAL A 127 7.90 9.61 16.76
CA VAL A 127 8.39 10.57 17.79
C VAL A 127 8.48 12.04 17.33
N GLN A 128 8.24 12.36 16.05
CA GLN A 128 8.34 13.72 15.52
C GLN A 128 7.38 14.73 16.17
N SER A 129 6.28 14.29 16.77
CA SER A 129 5.35 15.16 17.51
C SER A 129 5.43 15.08 19.03
N ASP A 130 6.10 14.07 19.60
CA ASP A 130 6.19 13.84 21.05
C ASP A 130 7.42 12.97 21.39
N PRO A 131 8.37 13.42 22.24
CA PRO A 131 9.61 12.70 22.57
C PRO A 131 9.42 11.27 23.12
N GLU A 132 8.24 10.91 23.61
CA GLU A 132 7.92 9.57 24.11
C GLU A 132 7.10 8.71 23.12
N GLY A 133 6.72 9.24 21.96
CA GLY A 133 5.84 8.56 21.00
C GLY A 133 4.42 8.40 21.56
N SER A 134 3.58 9.43 21.43
CA SER A 134 2.21 9.36 21.95
C SER A 134 1.32 8.49 21.06
N LEU A 135 0.53 7.65 21.73
CA LEU A 135 -0.61 6.96 21.15
C LEU A 135 -1.62 8.01 20.68
N TRP A 136 -1.73 8.20 19.36
CA TRP A 136 -2.74 9.06 18.77
C TRP A 136 -4.10 8.37 18.81
N ARG A 137 -5.14 9.10 19.24
CA ARG A 137 -6.52 8.68 19.14
C ARG A 137 -7.30 9.72 18.36
N ASP A 138 -8.09 9.25 17.41
CA ASP A 138 -8.93 10.12 16.60
C ASP A 138 -9.88 10.94 17.50
N PRO A 139 -9.89 12.28 17.38
CA PRO A 139 -10.86 13.10 18.09
C PRO A 139 -12.29 12.84 17.59
N PRO A 140 -13.33 13.26 18.33
CA PRO A 140 -14.71 13.11 17.89
C PRO A 140 -14.95 13.70 16.50
N GLY A 141 -15.55 12.92 15.60
CA GLY A 141 -15.86 13.32 14.22
C GLY A 141 -14.68 13.29 13.24
N TYR A 142 -13.51 12.80 13.64
CA TYR A 142 -12.31 12.77 12.78
C TYR A 142 -12.53 11.98 11.48
N TRP A 143 -13.30 10.90 11.53
CA TRP A 143 -13.61 10.08 10.36
C TRP A 143 -14.34 10.90 9.29
N GLU A 144 -15.48 11.47 9.66
CA GLU A 144 -16.37 12.18 8.74
C GLU A 144 -15.78 13.51 8.28
N GLN A 145 -14.98 14.15 9.15
CA GLN A 145 -14.46 15.50 8.92
C GLN A 145 -13.10 15.52 8.23
N ILE A 146 -12.29 14.46 8.37
CA ILE A 146 -10.89 14.45 7.92
C ILE A 146 -10.57 13.17 7.15
N VAL A 147 -10.69 11.99 7.76
CA VAL A 147 -10.18 10.74 7.16
C VAL A 147 -10.90 10.41 5.85
N TYR A 148 -12.23 10.34 5.85
CA TYR A 148 -12.96 9.95 4.66
C TYR A 148 -12.92 11.02 3.55
N PRO A 149 -13.07 12.32 3.84
CA PRO A 149 -12.84 13.36 2.83
C PRO A 149 -11.44 13.32 2.21
N ALA A 150 -10.39 13.08 3.02
CA ALA A 150 -9.03 12.93 2.52
C ALA A 150 -8.86 11.67 1.66
N TYR A 151 -9.50 10.56 2.04
CA TYR A 151 -9.55 9.34 1.23
C TYR A 151 -10.20 9.59 -0.13
N VAL A 152 -11.36 10.26 -0.17
CA VAL A 152 -12.05 10.60 -1.42
C VAL A 152 -11.17 11.49 -2.30
N ASP A 153 -10.60 12.57 -1.74
CA ASP A 153 -9.73 13.49 -2.50
C ASP A 153 -8.48 12.80 -3.05
N ALA A 154 -7.88 11.91 -2.26
CA ALA A 154 -6.67 11.19 -2.67
C ALA A 154 -6.92 10.20 -3.82
N HIS A 155 -8.12 9.63 -3.90
CA HIS A 155 -8.43 8.49 -4.77
C HIS A 155 -9.39 8.78 -5.91
N ARG A 156 -10.11 9.91 -5.93
CA ARG A 156 -11.07 10.19 -7.02
C ARG A 156 -10.45 10.06 -8.41
N ASP A 157 -9.22 10.53 -8.60
CA ASP A 157 -8.56 10.47 -9.92
C ASP A 157 -8.02 9.07 -10.27
N VAL A 158 -8.05 8.12 -9.32
CA VAL A 158 -7.65 6.72 -9.53
C VAL A 158 -8.75 5.93 -10.23
N PHE A 159 -10.02 6.36 -10.10
CA PHE A 159 -11.19 5.65 -10.62
C PHE A 159 -11.92 6.47 -11.69
N ILE A 160 -12.57 5.78 -12.62
CA ILE A 160 -13.39 6.41 -13.67
C ILE A 160 -14.50 7.24 -13.01
N ASP A 161 -14.73 8.44 -13.56
CA ASP A 161 -15.73 9.41 -13.10
C ASP A 161 -15.61 9.84 -11.62
N GLY A 162 -14.50 9.53 -10.95
CA GLY A 162 -14.34 9.81 -9.52
C GLY A 162 -15.05 8.82 -8.60
N ASP A 163 -15.58 7.71 -9.13
CA ASP A 163 -16.34 6.72 -8.36
C ASP A 163 -15.41 5.74 -7.61
N ILE A 164 -15.06 6.10 -6.39
CA ILE A 164 -14.20 5.28 -5.52
C ILE A 164 -14.89 4.03 -4.96
N GLU A 165 -16.22 3.99 -4.94
CA GLU A 165 -17.00 2.92 -4.32
C GLU A 165 -17.26 1.78 -5.31
N THR A 166 -17.60 2.10 -6.57
CA THR A 166 -17.91 1.08 -7.58
C THR A 166 -17.15 1.21 -8.90
N GLY A 167 -16.49 2.35 -9.13
CA GLY A 167 -15.82 2.65 -10.40
C GLY A 167 -14.68 1.70 -10.73
N ALA A 168 -14.42 1.50 -12.02
CA ALA A 168 -13.24 0.79 -12.47
C ALA A 168 -11.98 1.69 -12.36
N PRO A 169 -10.77 1.12 -12.25
CA PRO A 169 -9.55 1.91 -12.30
C PRO A 169 -9.45 2.72 -13.61
N GLY A 170 -9.02 3.98 -13.48
CA GLY A 170 -8.80 4.90 -14.60
C GLY A 170 -7.33 4.94 -15.05
N GLU A 171 -7.02 5.88 -15.95
CA GLU A 171 -5.69 5.99 -16.58
C GLU A 171 -4.57 6.36 -15.58
N LYS A 172 -4.87 7.09 -14.49
CA LYS A 172 -3.87 7.50 -13.49
C LYS A 172 -3.12 6.30 -12.89
N ALA A 173 -3.83 5.21 -12.66
CA ALA A 173 -3.28 3.96 -12.14
C ALA A 173 -3.53 2.83 -13.15
N LYS A 174 -3.12 3.02 -14.40
CA LYS A 174 -3.28 2.01 -15.44
C LYS A 174 -2.71 0.65 -15.02
N GLY A 175 -3.48 -0.41 -15.26
CA GLY A 175 -3.09 -1.77 -14.87
C GLY A 175 -3.26 -2.09 -13.38
N LEU A 176 -3.93 -1.23 -12.61
CA LEU A 176 -4.22 -1.47 -11.19
C LEU A 176 -5.03 -2.75 -11.00
N ILE A 177 -4.51 -3.64 -10.16
CA ILE A 177 -5.21 -4.82 -9.68
C ILE A 177 -6.14 -4.38 -8.55
N LEU A 178 -7.43 -4.23 -8.87
CA LEU A 178 -8.46 -3.94 -7.88
C LEU A 178 -8.92 -5.22 -7.19
N LEU A 179 -8.77 -5.28 -5.86
CA LEU A 179 -9.20 -6.38 -5.01
C LEU A 179 -10.36 -5.92 -4.12
N GLU A 180 -11.49 -6.61 -4.25
CA GLU A 180 -12.68 -6.38 -3.42
C GLU A 180 -12.74 -7.44 -2.33
N SER A 181 -11.96 -7.23 -1.28
CA SER A 181 -11.70 -8.20 -0.21
C SER A 181 -12.91 -8.70 0.60
N LEU A 182 -14.12 -8.15 0.37
CA LEU A 182 -15.36 -8.62 1.00
C LEU A 182 -16.09 -9.69 0.17
N THR A 183 -15.81 -9.76 -1.13
CA THR A 183 -16.42 -10.69 -2.07
C THR A 183 -15.42 -11.69 -2.65
N MET A 184 -14.16 -11.58 -2.23
CA MET A 184 -13.03 -12.38 -2.69
C MET A 184 -12.38 -13.09 -1.51
N ASP A 185 -12.07 -14.38 -1.68
CA ASP A 185 -11.30 -15.12 -0.68
C ASP A 185 -9.84 -14.65 -0.65
N MET A 186 -9.18 -14.76 0.51
CA MET A 186 -7.79 -14.32 0.64
C MET A 186 -6.83 -15.14 -0.25
N GLY A 187 -7.07 -16.44 -0.42
CA GLY A 187 -6.29 -17.28 -1.32
C GLY A 187 -6.46 -16.88 -2.79
N GLU A 188 -7.66 -16.45 -3.18
CA GLU A 188 -7.94 -15.89 -4.51
C GLU A 188 -7.20 -14.57 -4.72
N ALA A 189 -7.27 -13.66 -3.74
CA ALA A 189 -6.57 -12.37 -3.76
C ALA A 189 -5.05 -12.54 -3.92
N VAL A 190 -4.46 -13.42 -3.10
CA VAL A 190 -3.03 -13.78 -3.18
C VAL A 190 -2.71 -14.36 -4.55
N SER A 191 -3.48 -15.33 -5.02
CA SER A 191 -3.21 -15.99 -6.30
C SER A 191 -3.30 -15.05 -7.50
N ARG A 192 -4.24 -14.10 -7.47
CA ARG A 192 -4.37 -13.09 -8.51
C ARG A 192 -3.15 -12.17 -8.56
N VAL A 193 -2.68 -11.69 -7.42
CA VAL A 193 -1.50 -10.81 -7.36
C VAL A 193 -0.24 -11.59 -7.73
N CYS A 194 -0.04 -12.79 -7.17
CA CYS A 194 1.13 -13.61 -7.46
C CYS A 194 1.23 -14.03 -8.93
N GLY A 195 0.11 -14.29 -9.60
CA GLY A 195 0.10 -14.56 -11.04
C GLY A 195 0.61 -13.37 -11.87
N VAL A 196 0.18 -12.15 -11.53
CA VAL A 196 0.70 -10.94 -12.20
C VAL A 196 2.19 -10.73 -11.91
N LEU A 197 2.63 -10.99 -10.67
CA LEU A 197 4.05 -10.91 -10.33
C LEU A 197 4.89 -11.93 -11.10
N GLU A 198 4.41 -13.17 -11.27
CA GLU A 198 5.04 -14.18 -12.13
C GLU A 198 5.15 -13.68 -13.57
N ASP A 199 4.06 -13.19 -14.16
CA ASP A 199 4.03 -12.71 -15.55
C ASP A 199 5.03 -11.57 -15.76
N VAL A 200 5.04 -10.59 -14.86
CA VAL A 200 5.99 -9.47 -14.90
C VAL A 200 7.42 -9.98 -14.76
N ALA A 201 7.70 -10.87 -13.81
CA ALA A 201 9.04 -11.42 -13.63
C ALA A 201 9.51 -12.27 -14.82
N ARG A 202 8.61 -12.86 -15.60
CA ARG A 202 8.94 -13.57 -16.85
C ARG A 202 9.15 -12.62 -18.03
N GLN A 203 8.47 -11.47 -18.04
CA GLN A 203 8.55 -10.46 -19.10
C GLN A 203 9.64 -9.41 -18.91
N LEU A 204 10.37 -9.42 -17.78
CA LEU A 204 11.61 -8.64 -17.65
C LEU A 204 12.60 -9.12 -18.72
N GLU A 205 12.60 -8.45 -19.87
CA GLU A 205 13.63 -8.51 -20.91
C GLU A 205 14.72 -7.49 -20.57
N ASN A 206 15.97 -7.83 -20.91
CA ASN A 206 17.18 -7.04 -20.64
C ASN A 206 17.15 -5.62 -21.22
#